data_AF-A0A245ZE56-F1
#
_entry.id   AF-A0A245ZE56-F1
#
_cell.length_a   1.000
_cell.length_b   1.000
_cell.length_c   1.000
_cell.angle_alpha   90.00
_cell.angle_beta   90.00
_cell.angle_gamma   90.00
#
_symmetry.space_group_name_H-M   'P 1'
#
loop_
_entity.id
_entity.type
_entity.pdbx_description
1 polymer ?
#
loop_
_entity_poly.entity_id
_entity_poly.type
_entity_poly.pdbx_seq_one_letter_code
_entity_poly.pdbx_strand_id
1 'polypeptide(L)' 'MQVEPGVFIELNASILQERRLGENAIIGAGAVVTRDVSAGETVVGVPARPVEQSKV' A
#
# COMPACT_ATOMS: atom_id res chain seq x y z
N MET A 1 10.53 -5.16 6.42
CA MET A 1 9.21 -4.56 6.16
C MET A 1 8.69 -4.05 7.49
N GLN A 2 8.33 -2.78 7.56
CA GLN A 2 7.71 -2.18 8.75
C GLN A 2 6.24 -1.96 8.42
N VAL A 3 5.34 -2.62 9.16
CA VAL A 3 3.90 -2.52 8.95
C VAL A 3 3.29 -1.94 10.21
N GLU A 4 2.75 -0.74 10.10
CA GLU A 4 2.05 -0.08 11.18
C GLU A 4 0.65 -0.70 11.41
N PRO A 5 -0.02 -0.44 12.54
CA PRO A 5 -1.37 -0.93 12.79
C PRO A 5 -2.39 -0.53 11.71
N GLY A 6 -3.36 -1.40 11.46
CA GLY A 6 -4.48 -1.11 10.55
C GLY A 6 -4.14 -1.13 9.06
N VAL A 7 -2.93 -1.51 8.65
CA VAL A 7 -2.59 -1.66 7.23
C VAL A 7 -3.38 -2.82 6.62
N PHE A 8 -4.05 -2.55 5.49
CA PHE A 8 -4.72 -3.55 4.67
C PHE A 8 -3.82 -3.96 3.51
N ILE A 9 -3.43 -5.23 3.47
CA ILE A 9 -2.67 -5.82 2.36
C ILE A 9 -3.58 -6.81 1.65
N GLU A 10 -4.07 -6.43 0.48
CA GLU A 10 -5.00 -7.24 -0.30
C GLU A 10 -4.29 -8.38 -1.06
N LEU A 11 -5.09 -9.27 -1.62
CA LEU A 11 -4.65 -10.50 -2.27
C LEU A 11 -3.52 -10.27 -3.29
N ASN A 12 -2.46 -11.08 -3.20
CA ASN A 12 -1.31 -11.08 -4.10
C ASN A 12 -0.52 -9.75 -4.19
N ALA A 13 -0.62 -8.87 -3.22
CA ALA A 13 0.30 -7.73 -3.13
C ALA A 13 1.73 -8.20 -2.80
N SER A 14 2.73 -7.57 -3.44
CA SER A 14 4.16 -7.81 -3.19
C SER A 14 4.81 -6.52 -2.72
N ILE A 15 5.54 -6.58 -1.60
CA ILE A 15 6.21 -5.43 -1.00
C ILE A 15 7.72 -5.62 -1.08
N LEU A 16 8.40 -4.67 -1.71
CA LEU A 16 9.86 -4.65 -1.76
C LEU A 16 10.42 -4.58 -0.33
N GLN A 17 11.52 -5.29 -0.07
CA GLN A 17 12.15 -5.29 1.26
C GLN A 17 12.49 -3.87 1.74
N GLU A 18 12.52 -3.70 3.06
CA GLU A 18 12.87 -2.44 3.72
C GLU A 18 11.93 -1.26 3.41
N ARG A 19 10.68 -1.54 3.02
CA ARG A 19 9.61 -0.54 2.94
C ARG A 19 8.84 -0.39 4.25
N ARG A 20 8.41 0.83 4.51
CA ARG A 20 7.46 1.19 5.58
C ARG A 20 6.05 1.37 5.00
N LEU A 21 5.07 0.76 5.64
CA LEU A 21 3.64 0.94 5.38
C LEU A 21 3.02 1.69 6.56
N GLY A 22 2.59 2.92 6.35
CA GLY A 22 2.01 3.78 7.38
C GLY A 22 0.66 3.28 7.89
N GLU A 23 0.25 3.74 9.08
CA GLU A 23 -0.98 3.32 9.73
C GLU A 23 -2.20 3.47 8.81
N ASN A 24 -3.10 2.49 8.81
CA ASN A 24 -4.31 2.48 7.97
C ASN A 24 -4.07 2.59 6.44
N ALA A 25 -2.86 2.35 5.95
CA ALA A 25 -2.59 2.28 4.51
C ALA A 25 -3.30 1.09 3.85
N ILE A 26 -3.68 1.23 2.58
CA ILE A 26 -4.35 0.19 1.80
C ILE A 26 -3.47 -0.17 0.61
N ILE A 27 -3.04 -1.42 0.55
CA ILE A 27 -2.27 -1.99 -0.56
C ILE A 27 -3.24 -2.84 -1.39
N GLY A 28 -3.61 -2.34 -2.57
CA GLY A 28 -4.59 -3.03 -3.41
C GLY A 28 -4.10 -4.37 -3.95
N ALA A 29 -5.05 -5.19 -4.40
CA ALA A 29 -4.76 -6.52 -4.90
C ALA A 29 -3.78 -6.48 -6.09
N GLY A 30 -2.77 -7.37 -6.06
CA GLY A 30 -1.74 -7.44 -7.09
C GLY A 30 -0.76 -6.25 -7.14
N ALA A 31 -0.80 -5.33 -6.18
CA ALA A 31 0.11 -4.18 -6.18
C ALA A 31 1.57 -4.60 -5.90
N VAL A 32 2.52 -3.94 -6.58
CA VAL A 32 3.97 -4.12 -6.34
C VAL A 32 4.54 -2.84 -5.72
N VAL A 33 4.65 -2.84 -4.39
CA VAL A 33 5.11 -1.69 -3.61
C VAL A 33 6.62 -1.58 -3.68
N THR A 34 7.09 -0.51 -4.34
CA THR A 34 8.52 -0.23 -4.55
C THR A 34 9.05 0.92 -3.68
N ARG A 35 8.17 1.60 -2.95
CA ARG A 35 8.43 2.81 -2.14
C ARG A 35 7.64 2.76 -0.84
N ASP A 36 8.02 3.58 0.13
CA ASP A 36 7.25 3.69 1.36
C ASP A 36 5.85 4.23 1.07
N VAL A 37 4.88 3.80 1.89
CA VAL A 37 3.47 4.19 1.77
C VAL A 37 3.09 4.99 3.00
N SER A 38 2.49 6.16 2.79
CA SER A 38 2.09 7.08 3.86
C SER A 38 0.90 6.56 4.65
N ALA A 39 0.68 7.06 5.86
CA ALA A 39 -0.50 6.69 6.65
C ALA A 39 -1.80 7.08 5.94
N GLY A 40 -2.77 6.18 5.92
CA GLY A 40 -4.07 6.35 5.23
C GLY A 40 -4.00 6.34 3.70
N GLU A 41 -2.81 6.17 3.10
CA GLU A 41 -2.64 6.18 1.65
C GLU A 41 -3.12 4.86 1.03
N THR A 42 -3.82 4.93 -0.10
CA THR A 42 -4.19 3.76 -0.90
C THR A 42 -3.29 3.68 -2.12
N VAL A 43 -2.60 2.56 -2.31
CA VAL A 43 -1.72 2.34 -3.49
C VAL A 43 -2.13 1.10 -4.27
N VAL A 44 -2.07 1.18 -5.60
CA VAL A 44 -2.43 0.08 -6.51
C VAL A 44 -1.48 -0.01 -7.71
N GLY A 45 -1.46 -1.17 -8.38
CA GLY A 45 -0.76 -1.36 -9.65
C GLY A 45 0.71 -1.80 -9.54
N VAL A 46 1.36 -1.88 -10.70
CA VAL A 46 2.76 -2.33 -10.86
C VAL A 46 3.52 -1.33 -11.74
N PRO A 47 4.43 -0.50 -11.19
CA PRO A 47 4.70 -0.31 -9.76
C PRO A 47 3.52 0.36 -9.04
N ALA A 48 3.35 0.08 -7.75
CA ALA A 48 2.26 0.63 -6.95
C ALA A 48 2.33 2.16 -6.90
N ARG A 49 1.19 2.84 -7.13
CA ARG A 49 1.06 4.29 -7.09
C ARG A 49 -0.15 4.71 -6.25
N PRO A 50 -0.10 5.89 -5.60
CA PRO A 50 -1.24 6.42 -4.88
C PRO A 50 -2.44 6.64 -5.79
N VAL A 51 -3.64 6.37 -5.29
CA VAL A 51 -4.90 6.69 -5.97
C VAL A 51 -5.74 7.59 -5.09
N GLU A 52 -6.36 8.61 -5.71
CA GLU A 52 -7.42 9.36 -5.04
C GLU A 52 -8.63 8.45 -4.88
N GLN A 53 -9.12 8.33 -3.65
CA GLN A 53 -10.42 7.73 -3.39
C GLN A 53 -11.48 8.65 -4.00
N SER A 54 -11.95 8.31 -5.18
CA SER A 54 -13.13 8.95 -5.76
C SER A 54 -14.31 8.60 -4.86
N LYS A 55 -14.86 9.60 -4.16
CA LYS A 55 -16.14 9.45 -3.46
C LYS A 55 -17.19 9.10 -4.52
N VAL A 56 -17.67 7.87 -4.49
CA VAL A 56 -18.90 7.46 -5.18
C VAL A 56 -20.09 8.08 -4.45
#